data_AF-A0A519SET0-F1
#
_entry.id   AF-A0A519SET0-F1
#
_cell.length_a   1.000
_cell.length_b   1.000
_cell.length_c   1.000
_cell.angle_alpha   90.00
_cell.angle_beta   90.00
_cell.angle_gamma   90.00
#
_symmetry.space_group_name_H-M   'P 1'
#
loop_
_entity.id
_entity.type
_entity.pdbx_description
1 polymer ?
#
loop_
_entity_poly.entity_id
_entity_poly.type
_entity_poly.pdbx_seq_one_letter_code
_entity_poly.pdbx_strand_id
1 'polypeptide(L)'
;MSRIFIIFCFSLCLLSCTKEKLLRQDNEKTGSIAPKGRFQTYGLTATGLADDTKGLQKLVNDSSVIYLHAGIYLISETISLPAGVQLIGQEGTIIVASREMRNTLLYNGRFLSAIEGDDVLIKNIHFKSESVDFQFSEWNNACIFILNSRNVVVEDCLFDFKFPYSSIGMEAVWVSGSQSKNNIIRNNDIHSLGIKYAENGADFTIVEENTITNSYSNAITGNGNKKGDEVLGSQIKKNVILNAGRMGIEDWGNTDGTVIDGNRLEGTGVDPSQAHDGIGISAVGVNVLIKNNQVTDSKIYAIEARGNYGIEVSNNILKNSSSATGIILNFTFAQPKINLNAANVHKNLIENCEKGIHVFGDYQARIFIENNVLRDIISKAISLESGAQEYEVRILNNQFFFDKKTEADRFAFFSYTKFKPGEAKQMVFAADNSIEYAVSAAGGPGMDFGFVIRTDHMTVNNLFVQGNNNRNSANHPILALSDLGGKPDRCNFTSNKVYGAIVETAGFTNLVQNDVVITP
;
A
#
# COMPACT_ATOMS: atom_id res chain seq x y z
N MET A 1 66.23 24.87 -9.97
CA MET A 1 65.06 25.54 -10.60
C MET A 1 63.82 24.86 -10.04
N SER A 2 63.27 25.36 -8.93
CA SER A 2 62.24 26.40 -8.82
C SER A 2 60.83 25.80 -8.87
N ARG A 3 60.21 25.75 -7.66
CA ARG A 3 58.81 26.08 -7.29
C ARG A 3 57.70 25.41 -8.12
N ILE A 4 56.70 24.78 -7.50
CA ILE A 4 55.58 25.47 -6.82
C ILE A 4 54.92 24.51 -5.82
N PHE A 5 54.80 25.00 -4.58
CA PHE A 5 53.97 24.52 -3.49
C PHE A 5 52.56 25.07 -3.70
N ILE A 6 51.51 24.24 -3.68
CA ILE A 6 50.14 24.71 -3.43
C ILE A 6 49.65 24.01 -2.17
N ILE A 7 49.69 24.79 -1.10
CA ILE A 7 48.96 24.59 0.15
C ILE A 7 47.52 25.00 -0.14
N PHE A 8 46.55 24.10 0.00
CA PHE A 8 45.17 24.50 0.18
C PHE A 8 44.80 24.33 1.66
N CYS A 9 44.61 25.49 2.29
CA CYS A 9 44.32 25.65 3.70
C CYS A 9 43.03 24.93 4.10
N PHE A 10 43.16 24.04 5.07
CA PHE A 10 42.12 23.81 6.07
C PHE A 10 41.83 25.14 6.76
N SER A 11 40.61 25.66 6.59
CA SER A 11 40.09 26.74 7.40
C SER A 11 38.73 26.33 7.94
N LEU A 12 38.70 26.29 9.28
CA LEU A 12 37.55 26.19 10.15
C LEU A 12 36.31 26.90 9.59
N CYS A 13 35.23 26.15 9.44
CA CYS A 13 33.89 26.65 9.78
C CYS A 13 33.38 25.81 10.95
N LEU A 14 33.79 26.22 12.15
CA LEU A 14 33.06 25.92 13.38
C LEU A 14 31.70 26.63 13.31
N LEU A 15 30.66 25.87 13.68
CA LEU A 15 29.40 26.36 14.24
C LEU A 15 28.51 27.22 13.32
N SER A 16 27.67 26.56 12.54
CA SER A 16 26.29 27.02 12.32
C SER A 16 25.34 25.83 12.48
N CYS A 17 25.26 25.34 13.71
CA CYS A 17 24.10 24.62 14.20
C CYS A 17 22.97 25.66 14.36
N THR A 18 22.42 26.13 13.24
CA THR A 18 21.14 26.83 13.28
C THR A 18 20.10 25.75 13.50
N LYS A 19 19.79 25.49 14.78
CA LYS A 19 18.45 25.08 15.18
C LYS A 19 17.49 25.93 14.35
N GLU A 20 16.74 25.30 13.45
CA GLU A 20 15.50 25.91 13.00
C GLU A 20 14.75 26.26 14.28
N LYS A 21 14.62 27.56 14.47
CA LYS A 21 13.80 28.12 15.52
C LYS A 21 12.39 27.72 15.11
N LEU A 22 11.95 26.56 15.58
CA LEU A 22 10.55 26.26 15.82
C LEU A 22 10.02 27.52 16.50
N LEU A 23 9.37 28.37 15.70
CA LEU A 23 8.42 29.33 16.21
C LEU A 23 7.39 28.45 16.91
N ARG A 24 7.59 28.26 18.22
CA ARG A 24 6.49 28.10 19.14
C ARG A 24 5.53 29.21 18.76
N GLN A 25 4.47 28.85 18.03
CA GLN A 25 3.22 29.57 18.17
C GLN A 25 2.95 29.54 19.66
N ASP A 26 3.10 30.71 20.27
CA ASP A 26 2.57 30.92 21.60
C ASP A 26 1.13 30.40 21.58
N ASN A 27 0.79 29.64 22.61
CA ASN A 27 -0.57 29.29 22.95
C ASN A 27 -1.33 30.60 23.18
N GLU A 28 -1.72 31.29 22.12
CA GLU A 28 -2.88 32.15 22.17
C GLU A 28 -4.04 31.22 22.46
N LYS A 29 -4.46 31.23 23.72
CA LYS A 29 -5.86 31.01 24.08
C LYS A 29 -6.68 31.92 23.18
N THR A 30 -7.13 31.40 22.06
CA THR A 30 -8.01 32.08 21.11
C THR A 30 -9.41 32.17 21.71
N GLY A 31 -9.55 32.98 22.74
CA GLY A 31 -10.73 33.83 22.91
C GLY A 31 -10.70 34.96 21.88
N SER A 32 -10.53 34.61 20.59
CA SER A 32 -10.67 35.55 19.49
C SER A 32 -12.16 35.72 19.26
N ILE A 33 -12.73 36.76 19.85
CA ILE A 33 -14.07 37.22 19.54
C ILE A 33 -14.01 37.76 18.11
N ALA A 34 -14.15 36.88 17.12
CA ALA A 34 -14.67 37.30 15.82
C ALA A 34 -15.96 38.09 16.12
N PRO A 35 -16.15 39.31 15.56
CA PRO A 35 -17.29 40.12 15.94
C PRO A 35 -18.57 39.34 15.62
N LYS A 36 -19.33 38.95 16.65
CA LYS A 36 -20.60 38.20 16.51
C LYS A 36 -21.54 38.81 15.45
N GLY A 37 -21.43 40.10 15.17
CA GLY A 37 -22.20 40.80 14.14
C GLY A 37 -21.91 40.39 12.69
N ARG A 38 -20.71 39.88 12.36
CA ARG A 38 -20.34 39.62 10.96
C ARG A 38 -21.04 38.39 10.38
N PHE A 39 -21.33 37.35 11.16
CA PHE A 39 -22.04 36.16 10.69
C PHE A 39 -23.52 36.42 10.41
N GLN A 40 -24.17 37.17 11.31
CA GLN A 40 -25.57 37.57 11.16
C GLN A 40 -25.78 38.48 9.95
N THR A 41 -24.79 39.31 9.59
CA THR A 41 -24.86 40.13 8.36
C THR A 41 -24.84 39.30 7.08
N TYR A 42 -24.41 38.04 7.13
CA TYR A 42 -24.50 37.10 6.02
C TYR A 42 -25.76 36.23 6.07
N GLY A 43 -26.63 36.41 7.08
CA GLY A 43 -27.83 35.60 7.26
C GLY A 43 -27.57 34.19 7.78
N LEU A 44 -26.40 33.94 8.37
CA LEU A 44 -26.04 32.64 8.94
C LEU A 44 -26.68 32.43 10.30
N THR A 45 -27.42 31.33 10.43
CA THR A 45 -28.12 30.95 11.66
C THR A 45 -27.39 29.87 12.44
N ALA A 46 -26.76 28.91 11.73
CA ALA A 46 -26.06 27.76 12.31
C ALA A 46 -26.91 26.94 13.30
N THR A 47 -28.24 26.90 13.09
CA THR A 47 -29.17 26.16 13.96
C THR A 47 -29.52 24.77 13.43
N GLY A 48 -29.12 24.44 12.20
CA GLY A 48 -29.52 23.23 11.49
C GLY A 48 -30.97 23.24 10.98
N LEU A 49 -31.66 24.39 11.06
CA LEU A 49 -33.07 24.52 10.65
C LEU A 49 -33.24 25.35 9.38
N ALA A 50 -32.53 26.48 9.29
CA ALA A 50 -32.55 27.33 8.10
C ALA A 50 -31.40 26.97 7.17
N ASP A 51 -31.64 27.09 5.86
CA ASP A 51 -30.61 26.87 4.84
C ASP A 51 -29.60 28.02 4.83
N ASP A 52 -28.38 27.73 5.28
CA ASP A 52 -27.26 28.65 5.40
C ASP A 52 -26.45 28.78 4.09
N THR A 53 -26.81 28.06 3.01
CA THR A 53 -26.04 27.99 1.75
C THR A 53 -25.66 29.37 1.20
N LYS A 54 -26.64 30.25 1.01
CA LYS A 54 -26.41 31.58 0.40
C LYS A 54 -25.53 32.45 1.29
N GLY A 55 -25.71 32.36 2.60
CA GLY A 55 -24.92 33.10 3.58
C GLY A 55 -23.47 32.61 3.61
N LEU A 56 -23.27 31.29 3.58
CA LEU A 56 -21.94 30.68 3.59
C LEU A 56 -21.19 31.01 2.31
N GLN A 57 -21.84 30.86 1.15
CA GLN A 57 -21.21 31.20 -0.13
C GLN A 57 -20.82 32.67 -0.19
N LYS A 58 -21.67 33.58 0.32
CA LYS A 58 -21.34 35.00 0.37
C LYS A 58 -20.18 35.30 1.32
N LEU A 59 -20.15 34.67 2.50
CA LEU A 59 -19.04 34.82 3.45
C LEU A 59 -17.71 34.37 2.85
N VAL A 60 -17.72 33.23 2.15
CA VAL A 60 -16.58 32.67 1.42
C VAL A 60 -16.07 33.61 0.32
N ASN A 61 -16.97 34.23 -0.44
CA ASN A 61 -16.58 35.15 -1.50
C ASN A 61 -15.98 36.48 -0.96
N ASP A 62 -16.40 36.91 0.23
CA ASP A 62 -16.04 38.21 0.79
C ASP A 62 -14.80 38.17 1.72
N SER A 63 -14.27 36.98 2.05
CA SER A 63 -13.26 36.82 3.10
C SER A 63 -12.21 35.78 2.73
N SER A 64 -10.94 36.07 2.99
CA SER A 64 -9.84 35.12 2.81
C SER A 64 -9.64 34.18 4.01
N VAL A 65 -9.95 34.62 5.23
CA VAL A 65 -9.85 33.80 6.44
C VAL A 65 -11.16 33.85 7.20
N ILE A 66 -11.75 32.68 7.43
CA ILE A 66 -13.09 32.50 7.96
C ILE A 66 -13.01 31.55 9.15
N TYR A 67 -13.46 32.04 10.32
CA TYR A 67 -13.61 31.24 11.52
C TYR A 67 -15.09 30.95 11.74
N LEU A 68 -15.59 29.82 11.25
CA LEU A 68 -16.97 29.41 11.46
C LEU A 68 -17.24 29.22 12.95
N HIS A 69 -18.36 29.75 13.43
CA HIS A 69 -18.77 29.55 14.81
C HIS A 69 -19.23 28.11 15.05
N ALA A 70 -19.15 27.66 16.30
CA ALA A 70 -19.78 26.40 16.70
C ALA A 70 -21.28 26.46 16.40
N GLY A 71 -21.82 25.40 15.79
CA GLY A 71 -23.19 25.35 15.30
C GLY A 71 -23.36 24.43 14.10
N ILE A 72 -24.61 24.24 13.68
CA ILE A 72 -25.00 23.34 12.59
C ILE A 72 -25.40 24.17 11.38
N TYR A 73 -24.58 24.16 10.34
CA TYR A 73 -24.83 24.84 9.08
C TYR A 73 -25.52 23.89 8.10
N LEU A 74 -26.79 24.13 7.82
CA LEU A 74 -27.55 23.34 6.86
C LEU A 74 -27.32 23.90 5.44
N ILE A 75 -26.92 23.06 4.47
CA ILE A 75 -26.72 23.48 3.08
C ILE A 75 -27.59 22.69 2.11
N SER A 76 -28.17 23.35 1.10
CA SER A 76 -28.91 22.73 0.00
C SER A 76 -28.13 22.70 -1.32
N GLU A 77 -27.00 23.41 -1.40
CA GLU A 77 -26.10 23.39 -2.56
C GLU A 77 -24.63 23.40 -2.12
N THR A 78 -23.75 22.98 -3.03
CA THR A 78 -22.29 23.00 -2.84
C THR A 78 -21.77 24.43 -2.63
N ILE A 79 -20.83 24.59 -1.69
CA ILE A 79 -20.11 25.85 -1.48
C ILE A 79 -18.80 25.83 -2.26
N SER A 80 -18.64 26.78 -3.19
CA SER A 80 -17.43 26.96 -3.98
C SER A 80 -16.39 27.77 -3.21
N LEU A 81 -15.18 27.24 -3.10
CA LEU A 81 -14.04 27.86 -2.42
C LEU A 81 -13.09 28.48 -3.46
N PRO A 82 -13.01 29.82 -3.55
CA PRO A 82 -12.03 30.48 -4.40
C PRO A 82 -10.61 30.38 -3.80
N ALA A 83 -9.61 30.68 -4.63
CA ALA A 83 -8.21 30.65 -4.21
C ALA A 83 -7.93 31.53 -2.98
N GLY A 84 -7.05 31.05 -2.10
CA GLY A 84 -6.60 31.73 -0.90
C GLY A 84 -7.58 31.72 0.28
N VAL A 85 -8.72 31.02 0.17
CA VAL A 85 -9.68 30.91 1.27
C VAL A 85 -9.24 29.90 2.31
N GLN A 86 -9.27 30.32 3.57
CA GLN A 86 -9.08 29.47 4.74
C GLN A 86 -10.39 29.39 5.53
N LEU A 87 -11.01 28.21 5.54
CA LEU A 87 -12.24 27.91 6.25
C LEU A 87 -11.93 27.05 7.47
N ILE A 88 -12.01 27.65 8.65
CA ILE A 88 -11.61 27.04 9.93
C ILE A 88 -12.85 26.97 10.82
N GLY A 89 -13.26 25.75 11.21
CA GLY A 89 -14.33 25.56 12.18
C GLY A 89 -13.86 25.81 13.62
N GLN A 90 -14.74 26.35 14.45
CA GLN A 90 -14.62 26.23 15.90
C GLN A 90 -15.05 24.82 16.33
N GLU A 91 -14.61 24.37 17.51
CA GLU A 91 -15.07 23.10 18.06
C GLU A 91 -16.61 23.06 18.11
N GLY A 92 -17.22 22.06 17.48
CA GLY A 92 -18.67 21.95 17.31
C GLY A 92 -19.23 22.61 16.04
N THR A 93 -18.41 23.06 15.10
CA THR A 93 -18.84 23.44 13.75
C THR A 93 -19.19 22.20 12.93
N ILE A 94 -20.45 22.10 12.51
CA ILE A 94 -20.97 20.98 11.71
C ILE A 94 -21.58 21.54 10.42
N ILE A 95 -21.22 20.99 9.26
CA ILE A 95 -21.92 21.25 7.99
C ILE A 95 -22.74 20.02 7.62
N VAL A 96 -24.02 20.23 7.32
CA VAL A 96 -25.01 19.17 7.10
C VAL A 96 -25.74 19.41 5.79
N ALA A 97 -25.92 18.36 4.99
CA ALA A 97 -26.76 18.44 3.81
C ALA A 97 -28.27 18.50 4.19
N SER A 98 -28.99 19.44 3.60
CA SER A 98 -30.45 19.57 3.66
C SER A 98 -31.14 18.40 2.95
N ARG A 99 -32.40 18.10 3.29
CA ARG A 99 -33.21 17.16 2.50
C ARG A 99 -33.56 17.70 1.10
N GLU A 100 -33.45 19.00 0.90
CA GLU A 100 -33.70 19.68 -0.39
C GLU A 100 -32.40 19.87 -1.19
N MET A 101 -31.49 18.90 -1.17
CA MET A 101 -30.22 18.98 -1.91
C MET A 101 -30.46 19.20 -3.40
N ARG A 102 -29.61 20.01 -4.01
CA ARG A 102 -29.64 20.30 -5.44
C ARG A 102 -28.24 20.17 -6.06
N ASN A 103 -28.21 20.05 -7.38
CA ASN A 103 -26.98 20.09 -8.18
C ASN A 103 -25.93 19.06 -7.69
N THR A 104 -24.66 19.46 -7.64
CA THR A 104 -23.54 18.58 -7.26
C THR A 104 -23.59 18.12 -5.81
N LEU A 105 -24.33 18.80 -4.92
CA LEU A 105 -24.56 18.26 -3.58
C LEU A 105 -25.44 17.01 -3.65
N LEU A 106 -26.53 17.04 -4.43
CA LEU A 106 -27.43 15.89 -4.61
C LEU A 106 -26.76 14.73 -5.36
N TYR A 107 -26.11 15.03 -6.48
CA TYR A 107 -25.64 14.01 -7.42
C TYR A 107 -24.21 13.53 -7.17
N ASN A 108 -23.43 14.27 -6.39
CA ASN A 108 -22.03 13.94 -6.09
C ASN A 108 -21.68 14.05 -4.60
N GLY A 109 -22.60 14.48 -3.75
CA GLY A 109 -22.33 14.67 -2.33
C GLY A 109 -21.37 15.81 -2.02
N ARG A 110 -21.16 16.78 -2.94
CA ARG A 110 -20.19 17.87 -2.77
C ARG A 110 -20.68 18.92 -1.79
N PHE A 111 -20.15 18.91 -0.58
CA PHE A 111 -20.33 19.98 0.40
C PHE A 111 -19.49 21.18 0.00
N LEU A 112 -18.20 20.94 -0.27
CA LEU A 112 -17.23 21.97 -0.63
C LEU A 112 -16.55 21.63 -1.96
N SER A 113 -16.24 22.66 -2.75
CA SER A 113 -15.57 22.50 -4.04
C SER A 113 -14.48 23.56 -4.24
N ALA A 114 -13.23 23.15 -4.38
CA ALA A 114 -12.11 23.98 -4.78
C ALA A 114 -11.75 23.66 -6.24
N ILE A 115 -12.37 24.36 -7.18
CA ILE A 115 -12.05 24.27 -8.62
C ILE A 115 -11.25 25.52 -8.96
N GLU A 116 -10.01 25.32 -9.42
CA GLU A 116 -9.04 26.42 -9.60
C GLU A 116 -8.86 27.26 -8.31
N GLY A 117 -8.99 26.60 -7.15
CA GLY A 117 -8.92 27.17 -5.81
C GLY A 117 -7.57 26.89 -5.15
N ASP A 118 -6.52 27.52 -5.65
CA ASP A 118 -5.17 27.38 -5.07
C ASP A 118 -5.10 27.91 -3.63
N ASP A 119 -4.21 27.35 -2.80
CA ASP A 119 -3.91 27.80 -1.43
C ASP A 119 -5.15 27.83 -0.49
N VAL A 120 -6.07 26.88 -0.68
CA VAL A 120 -7.26 26.72 0.18
C VAL A 120 -6.94 25.89 1.42
N LEU A 121 -7.47 26.29 2.58
CA LEU A 121 -7.45 25.51 3.82
C LEU A 121 -8.87 25.17 4.28
N ILE A 122 -9.11 23.90 4.59
CA ILE A 122 -10.34 23.40 5.22
C ILE A 122 -9.93 22.69 6.50
N LYS A 123 -10.31 23.23 7.67
CA LYS A 123 -9.82 22.77 8.97
C LYS A 123 -10.92 22.66 10.02
N ASN A 124 -10.89 21.59 10.81
CA ASN A 124 -11.72 21.43 12.02
C ASN A 124 -13.23 21.56 11.75
N ILE A 125 -13.71 20.89 10.70
CA ILE A 125 -15.14 20.86 10.34
C ILE A 125 -15.64 19.43 10.44
N HIS A 126 -16.82 19.27 11.04
CA HIS A 126 -17.56 18.02 11.02
C HIS A 126 -18.56 18.02 9.85
N PHE A 127 -18.40 17.09 8.91
CA PHE A 127 -19.33 16.83 7.82
C PHE A 127 -20.21 15.63 8.16
N LYS A 128 -21.53 15.79 8.09
CA LYS A 128 -22.49 14.69 8.24
C LYS A 128 -23.69 14.85 7.30
N SER A 129 -24.49 13.80 7.14
CA SER A 129 -25.82 13.88 6.52
C SER A 129 -26.89 13.32 7.46
N GLU A 130 -28.07 13.93 7.49
CA GLU A 130 -29.22 13.42 8.27
C GLU A 130 -30.10 12.42 7.49
N SER A 131 -29.92 12.30 6.17
CA SER A 131 -30.56 11.27 5.33
C SER A 131 -29.62 10.75 4.24
N VAL A 132 -29.93 9.55 3.73
CA VAL A 132 -29.16 8.84 2.69
C VAL A 132 -29.65 9.16 1.27
N ASP A 133 -30.36 10.27 1.09
CA ASP A 133 -31.11 10.59 -0.15
C ASP A 133 -30.23 11.05 -1.32
N PHE A 134 -28.91 10.85 -1.25
CA PHE A 134 -28.00 11.16 -2.35
C PHE A 134 -28.36 10.34 -3.60
N GLN A 135 -28.25 10.98 -4.76
CA GLN A 135 -28.45 10.34 -6.06
C GLN A 135 -27.11 10.22 -6.76
N PHE A 136 -26.20 9.46 -6.13
CA PHE A 136 -24.81 9.39 -6.57
C PHE A 136 -24.69 9.05 -8.05
N SER A 137 -23.88 9.86 -8.73
CA SER A 137 -23.42 9.59 -10.09
C SER A 137 -22.48 8.39 -10.08
N GLU A 138 -22.14 7.89 -11.26
CA GLU A 138 -21.12 6.82 -11.36
C GLU A 138 -19.71 7.30 -10.96
N TRP A 139 -19.42 8.60 -11.09
CA TRP A 139 -18.07 9.15 -10.93
C TRP A 139 -18.06 10.48 -10.17
N ASN A 140 -16.89 10.82 -9.60
CA ASN A 140 -16.58 12.09 -8.94
C ASN A 140 -17.50 12.47 -7.76
N ASN A 141 -17.92 11.46 -6.99
CA ASN A 141 -18.67 11.66 -5.76
C ASN A 141 -17.70 11.94 -4.61
N ALA A 142 -17.75 13.14 -4.04
CA ALA A 142 -16.83 13.55 -2.98
C ALA A 142 -17.48 14.59 -2.06
N CYS A 143 -17.25 14.51 -0.77
CA CYS A 143 -17.63 15.54 0.20
C CYS A 143 -16.89 16.85 -0.10
N ILE A 144 -15.57 16.75 -0.32
CA ILE A 144 -14.70 17.84 -0.75
C ILE A 144 -14.11 17.49 -2.11
N PHE A 145 -14.41 18.30 -3.14
CA PHE A 145 -13.88 18.11 -4.49
C PHE A 145 -12.81 19.14 -4.83
N ILE A 146 -11.64 18.69 -5.22
CA ILE A 146 -10.47 19.50 -5.57
C ILE A 146 -10.13 19.24 -7.04
N LEU A 147 -10.23 20.26 -7.88
CA LEU A 147 -9.97 20.16 -9.31
C LEU A 147 -9.05 21.28 -9.77
N ASN A 148 -7.99 20.92 -10.48
CA ASN A 148 -6.99 21.86 -11.00
C ASN A 148 -6.53 22.89 -9.96
N SER A 149 -6.28 22.44 -8.73
CA SER A 149 -5.96 23.31 -7.59
C SER A 149 -4.70 22.86 -6.85
N ARG A 150 -3.93 23.82 -6.36
CA ARG A 150 -2.62 23.60 -5.74
C ARG A 150 -2.61 23.96 -4.27
N ASN A 151 -1.79 23.27 -3.51
CA ASN A 151 -1.57 23.55 -2.08
C ASN A 151 -2.87 23.58 -1.26
N VAL A 152 -3.90 22.83 -1.67
CA VAL A 152 -5.13 22.69 -0.88
C VAL A 152 -4.86 21.77 0.30
N VAL A 153 -5.23 22.21 1.50
CA VAL A 153 -5.07 21.45 2.74
C VAL A 153 -6.43 21.13 3.34
N VAL A 154 -6.69 19.85 3.58
CA VAL A 154 -7.84 19.35 4.34
C VAL A 154 -7.32 18.68 5.60
N GLU A 155 -7.59 19.27 6.76
CA GLU A 155 -7.04 18.77 8.02
C GLU A 155 -7.99 18.83 9.22
N ASP A 156 -7.77 17.94 10.19
CA ASP A 156 -8.49 17.91 11.46
C ASP A 156 -10.02 17.82 11.30
N CYS A 157 -10.52 17.29 10.17
CA CYS A 157 -11.96 17.19 9.90
C CYS A 157 -12.51 15.81 10.30
N LEU A 158 -13.81 15.79 10.63
CA LEU A 158 -14.58 14.57 10.86
C LEU A 158 -15.59 14.38 9.74
N PHE A 159 -15.56 13.23 9.08
CA PHE A 159 -16.53 12.82 8.06
C PHE A 159 -17.39 11.68 8.62
N ASP A 160 -18.51 12.03 9.25
CA ASP A 160 -19.43 11.08 9.90
C ASP A 160 -20.61 10.75 8.97
N PHE A 161 -20.36 9.82 8.05
CA PHE A 161 -21.37 9.27 7.15
C PHE A 161 -21.62 7.80 7.46
N LYS A 162 -22.77 7.28 7.03
CA LYS A 162 -23.20 5.90 7.30
C LYS A 162 -23.60 5.17 6.02
N PHE A 163 -22.72 5.21 5.01
CA PHE A 163 -22.97 4.47 3.78
C PHE A 163 -22.71 2.97 3.99
N PRO A 164 -23.56 2.10 3.41
CA PRO A 164 -23.27 0.67 3.35
C PRO A 164 -22.08 0.42 2.42
N TYR A 165 -21.47 -0.76 2.55
CA TYR A 165 -20.55 -1.25 1.51
C TYR A 165 -21.25 -1.36 0.15
N SER A 166 -20.56 -0.93 -0.89
CA SER A 166 -21.08 -0.82 -2.25
C SER A 166 -19.93 -0.57 -3.23
N SER A 167 -20.14 -0.77 -4.53
CA SER A 167 -19.20 -0.33 -5.57
C SER A 167 -19.32 1.17 -5.86
N ILE A 168 -20.47 1.79 -5.54
CA ILE A 168 -20.72 3.22 -5.68
C ILE A 168 -20.88 3.81 -4.28
N GLY A 169 -20.16 4.89 -4.03
CA GLY A 169 -20.20 5.65 -2.79
C GLY A 169 -19.63 7.04 -2.99
N MET A 170 -19.03 7.58 -1.94
CA MET A 170 -18.50 8.94 -1.90
C MET A 170 -17.14 8.96 -1.20
N GLU A 171 -16.25 9.80 -1.68
CA GLU A 171 -14.96 10.05 -1.04
C GLU A 171 -15.07 11.22 -0.06
N ALA A 172 -14.29 11.20 1.02
CA ALA A 172 -14.14 12.36 1.89
C ALA A 172 -13.50 13.53 1.12
N VAL A 173 -12.44 13.21 0.37
CA VAL A 173 -11.72 14.16 -0.50
C VAL A 173 -11.40 13.50 -1.82
N TRP A 174 -11.61 14.22 -2.92
CA TRP A 174 -11.21 13.80 -4.26
C TRP A 174 -10.40 14.88 -4.96
N VAL A 175 -9.15 14.55 -5.29
CA VAL A 175 -8.20 15.42 -6.00
C VAL A 175 -8.06 14.96 -7.43
N SER A 176 -8.37 15.83 -8.38
CA SER A 176 -8.35 15.51 -9.82
C SER A 176 -7.76 16.65 -10.66
N GLY A 177 -7.28 16.31 -11.85
CA GLY A 177 -6.88 17.26 -12.88
C GLY A 177 -5.39 17.60 -12.89
N SER A 178 -4.85 17.79 -14.09
CA SER A 178 -3.40 17.90 -14.36
C SER A 178 -2.71 19.13 -13.78
N GLN A 179 -3.50 20.10 -13.30
CA GLN A 179 -2.98 21.27 -12.60
C GLN A 179 -2.99 21.11 -11.08
N SER A 180 -3.61 20.05 -10.56
CA SER A 180 -3.67 19.79 -9.12
C SER A 180 -2.34 19.30 -8.60
N LYS A 181 -1.71 20.05 -7.70
CA LYS A 181 -0.36 19.75 -7.20
C LYS A 181 -0.18 20.07 -5.73
N ASN A 182 0.60 19.25 -5.02
CA ASN A 182 1.01 19.49 -3.62
C ASN A 182 -0.17 19.64 -2.65
N ASN A 183 -1.27 18.93 -2.90
CA ASN A 183 -2.42 18.94 -2.00
C ASN A 183 -2.14 18.03 -0.79
N ILE A 184 -2.72 18.36 0.37
CA ILE A 184 -2.48 17.65 1.63
C ILE A 184 -3.81 17.27 2.27
N ILE A 185 -3.98 16.00 2.60
CA ILE A 185 -5.13 15.46 3.30
C ILE A 185 -4.61 14.78 4.56
N ARG A 186 -4.79 15.39 5.73
CA ARG A 186 -4.14 14.91 6.95
C ARG A 186 -4.95 14.97 8.22
N ASN A 187 -4.69 14.04 9.14
CA ASN A 187 -5.28 14.02 10.47
C ASN A 187 -6.83 14.11 10.47
N ASN A 188 -7.47 13.50 9.47
CA ASN A 188 -8.93 13.43 9.41
C ASN A 188 -9.44 12.09 9.96
N ASP A 189 -10.64 12.11 10.54
CA ASP A 189 -11.38 10.91 10.91
C ASP A 189 -12.53 10.71 9.90
N ILE A 190 -12.50 9.58 9.20
CA ILE A 190 -13.34 9.31 8.03
C ILE A 190 -14.12 8.02 8.25
N HIS A 191 -15.44 8.13 8.29
CA HIS A 191 -16.34 6.99 8.44
C HIS A 191 -17.15 6.74 7.17
N SER A 192 -17.11 5.50 6.67
CA SER A 192 -17.79 5.00 5.46
C SER A 192 -17.36 5.58 4.11
N LEU A 193 -16.50 6.60 4.08
CA LEU A 193 -15.94 7.18 2.85
C LEU A 193 -14.52 6.68 2.59
N GLY A 194 -14.02 6.86 1.36
CA GLY A 194 -12.60 6.73 1.04
C GLY A 194 -11.94 8.08 0.76
N ILE A 195 -10.74 8.05 0.18
CA ILE A 195 -10.01 9.21 -0.32
C ILE A 195 -9.55 8.91 -1.74
N LYS A 196 -9.81 9.83 -2.66
CA LYS A 196 -9.18 9.85 -3.98
C LYS A 196 -8.05 10.88 -4.01
N TYR A 197 -6.81 10.44 -3.79
CA TYR A 197 -5.68 11.36 -3.65
C TYR A 197 -5.14 11.88 -4.98
N ALA A 198 -5.38 11.14 -6.07
CA ALA A 198 -4.95 11.56 -7.39
C ALA A 198 -5.80 10.92 -8.49
N GLU A 199 -6.17 11.75 -9.45
CA GLU A 199 -6.82 11.34 -10.69
C GLU A 199 -6.48 12.36 -11.80
N ASN A 200 -6.47 11.91 -13.05
CA ASN A 200 -6.36 12.77 -14.23
C ASN A 200 -5.13 13.72 -14.18
N GLY A 201 -3.98 13.21 -13.71
CA GLY A 201 -2.71 13.95 -13.64
C GLY A 201 -2.50 14.81 -12.39
N ALA A 202 -3.28 14.62 -11.35
CA ALA A 202 -3.01 15.24 -10.06
C ALA A 202 -1.72 14.66 -9.45
N ASP A 203 -0.74 15.51 -9.13
CA ASP A 203 0.60 15.09 -8.70
C ASP A 203 0.90 15.50 -7.25
N PHE A 204 1.83 14.78 -6.63
CA PHE A 204 2.45 15.14 -5.35
C PHE A 204 1.45 15.36 -4.20
N THR A 205 0.28 14.71 -4.25
CA THR A 205 -0.67 14.73 -3.13
C THR A 205 -0.08 13.94 -1.96
N ILE A 206 -0.20 14.48 -0.75
CA ILE A 206 0.17 13.82 0.50
C ILE A 206 -1.10 13.44 1.25
N VAL A 207 -1.26 12.16 1.56
CA VAL A 207 -2.31 11.63 2.43
C VAL A 207 -1.66 11.06 3.66
N GLU A 208 -1.78 11.73 4.81
CA GLU A 208 -1.07 11.30 6.01
C GLU A 208 -1.86 11.35 7.31
N GLU A 209 -1.62 10.39 8.19
CA GLU A 209 -2.14 10.40 9.56
C GLU A 209 -3.68 10.44 9.64
N ASN A 210 -4.40 10.00 8.60
CA ASN A 210 -5.86 9.87 8.63
C ASN A 210 -6.29 8.54 9.24
N THR A 211 -7.46 8.52 9.85
CA THR A 211 -8.16 7.28 10.26
C THR A 211 -9.36 7.08 9.35
N ILE A 212 -9.42 5.94 8.66
CA ILE A 212 -10.50 5.59 7.73
C ILE A 212 -11.12 4.29 8.20
N THR A 213 -12.42 4.31 8.44
CA THR A 213 -13.15 3.14 8.96
C THR A 213 -14.35 2.81 8.08
N ASN A 214 -14.52 1.52 7.79
CA ASN A 214 -15.66 0.96 7.06
C ASN A 214 -15.87 1.61 5.68
N SER A 215 -14.80 2.02 4.97
CA SER A 215 -14.92 2.65 3.65
C SER A 215 -15.78 1.80 2.71
N TYR A 216 -16.75 2.44 2.04
CA TYR A 216 -17.76 1.74 1.24
C TYR A 216 -17.17 0.76 0.20
N SER A 217 -16.00 1.09 -0.36
CA SER A 217 -15.22 0.25 -1.26
C SER A 217 -13.73 0.37 -0.89
N ASN A 218 -12.92 1.07 -1.70
CA ASN A 218 -11.53 1.36 -1.38
C ASN A 218 -11.41 2.43 -0.28
N ALA A 219 -10.38 2.36 0.57
CA ALA A 219 -10.13 3.41 1.56
C ALA A 219 -9.27 4.56 1.01
N ILE A 220 -8.20 4.28 0.27
CA ILE A 220 -7.36 5.30 -0.39
C ILE A 220 -7.07 4.86 -1.82
N THR A 221 -7.35 5.73 -2.80
CA THR A 221 -7.21 5.41 -4.22
C THR A 221 -6.52 6.52 -4.98
N GLY A 222 -5.61 6.15 -5.88
CA GLY A 222 -5.08 7.02 -6.92
C GLY A 222 -5.03 6.30 -8.25
N ASN A 223 -5.45 6.97 -9.32
CA ASN A 223 -5.40 6.39 -10.64
C ASN A 223 -5.07 7.36 -11.80
N GLY A 224 -4.07 6.98 -12.60
CA GLY A 224 -3.77 7.63 -13.87
C GLY A 224 -4.58 7.00 -15.01
N ASN A 225 -5.82 7.44 -15.21
CA ASN A 225 -6.84 6.76 -16.04
C ASN A 225 -6.61 6.79 -17.55
N LYS A 226 -5.77 7.71 -18.05
CA LYS A 226 -5.57 7.91 -19.49
C LYS A 226 -4.11 8.12 -19.84
N LYS A 227 -3.75 7.77 -21.07
CA LYS A 227 -2.44 8.05 -21.64
C LYS A 227 -2.21 9.57 -21.69
N GLY A 228 -1.25 10.07 -20.91
CA GLY A 228 -0.95 11.50 -20.78
C GLY A 228 -1.29 12.08 -19.40
N ASP A 229 -2.08 11.35 -18.59
CA ASP A 229 -2.46 11.73 -17.24
C ASP A 229 -1.55 10.98 -16.24
N GLU A 230 -0.23 11.20 -16.35
CA GLU A 230 0.73 10.64 -15.39
C GLU A 230 0.52 11.31 -14.02
N VAL A 231 0.44 10.51 -12.96
CA VAL A 231 0.36 10.93 -11.56
C VAL A 231 1.73 10.68 -10.92
N LEU A 232 2.38 11.73 -10.45
CA LEU A 232 3.78 11.70 -10.02
C LEU A 232 3.93 11.89 -8.51
N GLY A 233 4.77 11.06 -7.88
CA GLY A 233 5.38 11.34 -6.59
C GLY A 233 4.41 11.56 -5.42
N SER A 234 3.22 10.97 -5.48
CA SER A 234 2.25 11.05 -4.38
C SER A 234 2.73 10.24 -3.17
N GLN A 235 2.25 10.58 -1.97
CA GLN A 235 2.71 9.98 -0.73
C GLN A 235 1.54 9.61 0.17
N ILE A 236 1.51 8.37 0.64
CA ILE A 236 0.46 7.81 1.51
C ILE A 236 1.15 7.31 2.77
N LYS A 237 1.04 8.06 3.87
CA LYS A 237 1.87 7.83 5.06
C LYS A 237 1.08 7.69 6.35
N LYS A 238 1.41 6.70 7.17
CA LYS A 238 0.93 6.60 8.56
C LYS A 238 -0.59 6.67 8.73
N ASN A 239 -1.35 6.28 7.71
CA ASN A 239 -2.81 6.21 7.83
C ASN A 239 -3.20 4.93 8.56
N VAL A 240 -4.35 4.97 9.23
CA VAL A 240 -5.00 3.82 9.84
C VAL A 240 -6.24 3.50 9.02
N ILE A 241 -6.32 2.29 8.46
CA ILE A 241 -7.44 1.84 7.63
C ILE A 241 -8.03 0.59 8.27
N LEU A 242 -9.32 0.64 8.61
CA LEU A 242 -10.05 -0.46 9.24
C LEU A 242 -11.26 -0.83 8.40
N ASN A 243 -11.38 -2.12 8.06
CA ASN A 243 -12.55 -2.73 7.41
C ASN A 243 -12.93 -2.09 6.06
N ALA A 244 -11.98 -1.98 5.14
CA ALA A 244 -12.29 -1.50 3.80
C ALA A 244 -13.17 -2.52 3.04
N GLY A 245 -14.21 -2.04 2.36
CA GLY A 245 -15.13 -2.88 1.58
C GLY A 245 -14.40 -3.72 0.53
N ARG A 246 -13.48 -3.11 -0.24
CA ARG A 246 -12.67 -3.78 -1.28
C ARG A 246 -11.18 -3.72 -0.95
N MET A 247 -10.51 -2.59 -1.21
CA MET A 247 -9.07 -2.45 -1.00
C MET A 247 -8.72 -1.44 0.09
N GLY A 248 -7.60 -1.65 0.78
CA GLY A 248 -7.05 -0.63 1.68
C GLY A 248 -6.49 0.54 0.87
N ILE A 249 -5.44 0.29 0.10
CA ILE A 249 -4.79 1.27 -0.76
C ILE A 249 -4.73 0.74 -2.19
N GLU A 250 -5.19 1.53 -3.16
CA GLU A 250 -5.07 1.26 -4.59
C GLU A 250 -4.28 2.39 -5.28
N ASP A 251 -3.08 2.07 -5.78
CA ASP A 251 -2.26 2.90 -6.65
C ASP A 251 -2.18 2.21 -8.02
N TRP A 252 -2.98 2.70 -8.97
CA TRP A 252 -3.23 2.03 -10.25
C TRP A 252 -3.05 2.93 -11.48
N GLY A 253 -2.77 2.31 -12.62
CA GLY A 253 -2.70 3.00 -13.91
C GLY A 253 -1.39 3.74 -14.10
N ASN A 254 -1.45 4.97 -14.63
CA ASN A 254 -0.28 5.78 -14.94
C ASN A 254 0.25 6.54 -13.71
N THR A 255 0.48 5.86 -12.60
CA THR A 255 1.15 6.40 -11.40
C THR A 255 2.65 6.11 -11.45
N ASP A 256 3.50 7.06 -11.03
CA ASP A 256 4.97 6.89 -10.99
C ASP A 256 5.55 7.51 -9.70
N GLY A 257 6.34 6.73 -8.97
CA GLY A 257 7.09 7.19 -7.80
C GLY A 257 6.26 7.37 -6.54
N THR A 258 5.08 6.73 -6.45
CA THR A 258 4.27 6.76 -5.23
C THR A 258 5.03 6.14 -4.06
N VAL A 259 4.93 6.76 -2.87
CA VAL A 259 5.51 6.24 -1.63
C VAL A 259 4.39 5.87 -0.65
N ILE A 260 4.30 4.59 -0.29
CA ILE A 260 3.34 4.03 0.64
C ILE A 260 4.10 3.59 1.90
N ASP A 261 4.07 4.41 2.95
CA ASP A 261 4.99 4.30 4.10
C ASP A 261 4.29 4.31 5.46
N GLY A 262 4.51 3.28 6.28
CA GLY A 262 4.13 3.31 7.69
C GLY A 262 2.62 3.20 7.96
N ASN A 263 1.81 2.78 6.99
CA ASN A 263 0.36 2.65 7.16
C ASN A 263 -0.01 1.37 7.94
N ARG A 264 -1.12 1.41 8.69
CA ARG A 264 -1.71 0.25 9.35
C ARG A 264 -3.06 -0.09 8.72
N LEU A 265 -3.15 -1.28 8.13
CA LEU A 265 -4.34 -1.78 7.45
C LEU A 265 -4.83 -3.05 8.16
N GLU A 266 -6.11 -3.07 8.51
CA GLU A 266 -6.77 -4.22 9.12
C GLU A 266 -8.15 -4.44 8.49
N GLY A 267 -8.36 -5.63 7.92
CA GLY A 267 -9.62 -5.99 7.29
C GLY A 267 -9.81 -5.30 5.93
N THR A 268 -9.56 -6.03 4.84
CA THR A 268 -9.92 -5.61 3.48
C THR A 268 -10.75 -6.69 2.80
N GLY A 269 -11.53 -6.35 1.78
CA GLY A 269 -12.50 -7.28 1.19
C GLY A 269 -13.63 -7.65 2.16
N VAL A 270 -14.03 -6.73 3.04
CA VAL A 270 -15.09 -6.97 4.01
C VAL A 270 -16.46 -7.09 3.34
N ASP A 271 -16.65 -6.40 2.21
CA ASP A 271 -17.85 -6.57 1.39
C ASP A 271 -17.80 -7.91 0.65
N PRO A 272 -18.70 -8.86 0.92
CA PRO A 272 -18.72 -10.15 0.23
C PRO A 272 -18.82 -10.05 -1.29
N SER A 273 -19.44 -8.98 -1.82
CA SER A 273 -19.59 -8.77 -3.26
C SER A 273 -18.29 -8.31 -3.93
N GLN A 274 -17.37 -7.71 -3.16
CA GLN A 274 -16.08 -7.19 -3.63
C GLN A 274 -14.87 -7.97 -3.07
N ALA A 275 -15.11 -8.95 -2.19
CA ALA A 275 -14.05 -9.70 -1.48
C ALA A 275 -13.08 -10.46 -2.39
N HIS A 276 -13.48 -10.77 -3.63
CA HIS A 276 -12.62 -11.39 -4.64
C HIS A 276 -11.45 -10.47 -5.08
N ASP A 277 -11.56 -9.18 -4.80
CA ASP A 277 -10.50 -8.17 -4.97
C ASP A 277 -10.07 -7.57 -3.61
N GLY A 278 -10.24 -8.34 -2.53
CA GLY A 278 -9.96 -7.93 -1.15
C GLY A 278 -8.46 -7.81 -0.84
N ILE A 279 -7.83 -6.76 -1.33
CA ILE A 279 -6.38 -6.53 -1.25
C ILE A 279 -6.03 -5.48 -0.19
N GLY A 280 -4.99 -5.72 0.60
CA GLY A 280 -4.43 -4.71 1.52
C GLY A 280 -3.92 -3.49 0.75
N ILE A 281 -2.84 -3.66 0.01
CA ILE A 281 -2.22 -2.64 -0.85
C ILE A 281 -2.09 -3.21 -2.28
N SER A 282 -2.80 -2.63 -3.25
CA SER A 282 -2.54 -2.88 -4.68
C SER A 282 -1.78 -1.68 -5.24
N ALA A 283 -0.52 -1.91 -5.59
CA ALA A 283 0.45 -0.89 -6.01
C ALA A 283 1.05 -1.30 -7.36
N VAL A 284 0.30 -1.04 -8.42
CA VAL A 284 0.64 -1.47 -9.79
C VAL A 284 1.12 -0.35 -10.71
N GLY A 285 1.47 0.80 -10.11
CA GLY A 285 2.21 1.89 -10.75
C GLY A 285 3.67 1.58 -11.07
N VAL A 286 4.42 2.63 -11.42
CA VAL A 286 5.87 2.59 -11.72
C VAL A 286 6.67 3.13 -10.55
N ASN A 287 7.86 2.57 -10.28
CA ASN A 287 8.80 3.01 -9.25
C ASN A 287 8.18 3.19 -7.84
N VAL A 288 7.17 2.38 -7.52
CA VAL A 288 6.45 2.49 -6.25
C VAL A 288 7.30 1.94 -5.11
N LEU A 289 7.33 2.68 -3.99
CA LEU A 289 8.00 2.26 -2.76
C LEU A 289 6.96 1.91 -1.70
N ILE A 290 6.89 0.64 -1.29
CA ILE A 290 5.96 0.12 -0.28
C ILE A 290 6.76 -0.30 0.95
N LYS A 291 6.77 0.53 2.00
CA LYS A 291 7.65 0.29 3.14
C LYS A 291 7.04 0.51 4.51
N ASN A 292 7.53 -0.22 5.50
CA ASN A 292 7.14 -0.08 6.91
C ASN A 292 5.63 -0.23 7.19
N ASN A 293 4.83 -0.81 6.29
CA ASN A 293 3.40 -0.96 6.49
C ASN A 293 3.09 -2.21 7.31
N GLN A 294 2.01 -2.16 8.07
CA GLN A 294 1.41 -3.32 8.72
C GLN A 294 0.10 -3.66 8.02
N VAL A 295 -0.04 -4.90 7.53
CA VAL A 295 -1.24 -5.37 6.85
C VAL A 295 -1.74 -6.66 7.49
N THR A 296 -2.98 -6.64 7.95
CA THR A 296 -3.65 -7.75 8.65
C THR A 296 -5.05 -8.01 8.09
N ASP A 297 -5.47 -9.29 8.10
CA ASP A 297 -6.78 -9.75 7.63
C ASP A 297 -7.20 -9.25 6.22
N SER A 298 -6.27 -9.30 5.26
CA SER A 298 -6.63 -9.21 3.84
C SER A 298 -7.24 -10.53 3.35
N LYS A 299 -8.21 -10.47 2.43
CA LYS A 299 -8.87 -11.67 1.90
C LYS A 299 -8.06 -12.37 0.82
N ILE A 300 -7.42 -11.62 -0.07
CA ILE A 300 -6.73 -12.16 -1.24
C ILE A 300 -5.23 -11.93 -1.14
N TYR A 301 -4.78 -10.67 -1.16
CA TYR A 301 -3.38 -10.30 -1.09
C TYR A 301 -3.15 -9.26 -0.01
N ALA A 302 -2.07 -9.39 0.76
CA ALA A 302 -1.66 -8.29 1.64
C ALA A 302 -1.04 -7.15 0.80
N ILE A 303 -0.17 -7.51 -0.14
CA ILE A 303 0.43 -6.59 -1.11
C ILE A 303 0.40 -7.22 -2.50
N GLU A 304 -0.17 -6.51 -3.47
CA GLU A 304 0.07 -6.73 -4.90
C GLU A 304 1.01 -5.63 -5.42
N ALA A 305 2.08 -6.04 -6.09
CA ALA A 305 3.00 -5.13 -6.75
C ALA A 305 3.33 -5.58 -8.18
N ARG A 306 3.52 -4.60 -9.07
CA ARG A 306 3.88 -4.87 -10.47
C ARG A 306 5.39 -5.10 -10.62
N GLY A 307 5.79 -6.37 -10.72
CA GLY A 307 7.17 -6.78 -10.51
C GLY A 307 8.19 -6.30 -11.55
N ASN A 308 7.77 -5.95 -12.77
CA ASN A 308 8.67 -5.44 -13.82
C ASN A 308 8.84 -3.91 -13.80
N TYR A 309 8.27 -3.19 -12.82
CA TYR A 309 8.10 -1.74 -12.86
C TYR A 309 8.95 -0.96 -11.85
N GLY A 310 10.13 -1.46 -11.48
CA GLY A 310 11.07 -0.71 -10.61
C GLY A 310 10.61 -0.58 -9.16
N ILE A 311 9.80 -1.52 -8.68
CA ILE A 311 9.17 -1.48 -7.36
C ILE A 311 10.13 -1.88 -6.22
N GLU A 312 9.86 -1.37 -5.03
CA GLU A 312 10.46 -1.82 -3.77
C GLU A 312 9.37 -2.15 -2.75
N VAL A 313 9.47 -3.34 -2.13
CA VAL A 313 8.61 -3.76 -1.01
C VAL A 313 9.50 -4.11 0.17
N SER A 314 9.54 -3.25 1.20
CA SER A 314 10.51 -3.43 2.28
C SER A 314 10.04 -3.12 3.70
N ASN A 315 10.55 -3.88 4.67
CA ASN A 315 10.27 -3.67 6.10
C ASN A 315 8.76 -3.73 6.46
N ASN A 316 7.93 -4.41 5.68
CA ASN A 316 6.50 -4.56 5.97
C ASN A 316 6.25 -5.74 6.93
N ILE A 317 5.18 -5.65 7.73
CA ILE A 317 4.69 -6.71 8.61
C ILE A 317 3.34 -7.19 8.08
N LEU A 318 3.30 -8.40 7.55
CA LEU A 318 2.13 -8.98 6.90
C LEU A 318 1.67 -10.19 7.73
N LYS A 319 0.51 -10.09 8.38
CA LYS A 319 -0.06 -11.18 9.21
C LYS A 319 -1.50 -11.43 8.79
N ASN A 320 -1.70 -12.36 7.87
CA ASN A 320 -2.98 -12.53 7.18
C ASN A 320 -3.60 -13.91 7.40
N SER A 321 -4.76 -14.11 6.78
CA SER A 321 -5.49 -15.37 6.83
C SER A 321 -4.79 -16.46 6.02
N SER A 322 -5.12 -17.72 6.32
CA SER A 322 -4.56 -18.90 5.66
C SER A 322 -4.92 -19.00 4.16
N SER A 323 -5.82 -18.15 3.65
CA SER A 323 -6.20 -18.08 2.23
C SER A 323 -5.53 -16.94 1.48
N ALA A 324 -4.89 -15.99 2.18
CA ALA A 324 -4.28 -14.82 1.55
C ALA A 324 -2.83 -15.11 1.11
N THR A 325 -2.35 -14.45 0.06
CA THR A 325 -0.91 -14.36 -0.24
C THR A 325 -0.33 -13.11 0.42
N GLY A 326 0.87 -13.21 1.00
CA GLY A 326 1.57 -12.05 1.58
C GLY A 326 1.89 -11.01 0.51
N ILE A 327 2.81 -11.33 -0.39
CA ILE A 327 3.23 -10.45 -1.49
C ILE A 327 3.05 -11.20 -2.81
N ILE A 328 2.32 -10.63 -3.76
CA ILE A 328 2.34 -11.07 -5.16
C ILE A 328 3.13 -10.07 -6.00
N LEU A 329 4.15 -10.56 -6.71
CA LEU A 329 4.84 -9.85 -7.77
C LEU A 329 4.22 -10.26 -9.11
N ASN A 330 3.40 -9.36 -9.67
CA ASN A 330 2.61 -9.62 -10.85
C ASN A 330 3.37 -9.20 -12.13
N PHE A 331 3.70 -10.18 -12.97
CA PHE A 331 4.37 -10.06 -14.27
C PHE A 331 3.43 -10.46 -15.42
N THR A 332 2.12 -10.20 -15.31
CA THR A 332 1.16 -10.41 -16.42
C THR A 332 1.05 -9.20 -17.35
N PHE A 333 1.68 -8.08 -16.97
CA PHE A 333 1.64 -6.86 -17.75
C PHE A 333 2.77 -6.81 -18.78
N ALA A 334 2.45 -6.31 -19.98
CA ALA A 334 3.41 -6.10 -21.06
C ALA A 334 4.69 -5.40 -20.59
N GLN A 335 5.80 -5.69 -21.27
CA GLN A 335 7.14 -5.22 -20.90
C GLN A 335 7.18 -3.68 -20.79
N PRO A 336 7.65 -3.12 -19.65
CA PRO A 336 7.69 -1.68 -19.40
C PRO A 336 8.64 -0.91 -20.31
N LYS A 337 8.64 0.42 -20.12
CA LYS A 337 9.69 1.36 -20.58
C LYS A 337 11.09 0.74 -20.34
N ILE A 338 11.99 0.90 -21.31
CA ILE A 338 13.35 0.34 -21.28
C ILE A 338 14.11 0.89 -20.04
N ASN A 339 14.95 0.07 -19.39
CA ASN A 339 15.84 0.43 -18.27
C ASN A 339 15.20 0.65 -16.89
N LEU A 340 14.09 -0.01 -16.55
CA LEU A 340 13.62 -0.01 -15.16
C LEU A 340 14.49 -0.86 -14.23
N ASN A 341 14.54 -0.46 -12.96
CA ASN A 341 15.22 -1.21 -11.92
C ASN A 341 14.56 -2.57 -11.68
N ALA A 342 15.31 -3.49 -11.10
CA ALA A 342 14.77 -4.76 -10.62
C ALA A 342 13.72 -4.53 -9.53
N ALA A 343 12.76 -5.45 -9.40
CA ALA A 343 11.93 -5.52 -8.20
C ALA A 343 12.78 -5.93 -7.00
N ASN A 344 12.64 -5.21 -5.89
CA ASN A 344 13.32 -5.51 -4.63
C ASN A 344 12.29 -5.84 -3.55
N VAL A 345 12.36 -7.03 -2.97
CA VAL A 345 11.51 -7.46 -1.85
C VAL A 345 12.42 -7.83 -0.69
N HIS A 346 12.53 -6.96 0.32
CA HIS A 346 13.50 -7.18 1.39
C HIS A 346 13.05 -6.81 2.79
N LYS A 347 13.56 -7.52 3.79
CA LYS A 347 13.32 -7.23 5.23
C LYS A 347 11.85 -7.28 5.65
N ASN A 348 10.98 -7.97 4.90
CA ASN A 348 9.58 -8.13 5.27
C ASN A 348 9.42 -9.30 6.25
N LEU A 349 8.47 -9.17 7.18
CA LEU A 349 7.96 -10.26 8.01
C LEU A 349 6.61 -10.71 7.45
N ILE A 350 6.49 -11.98 7.07
CA ILE A 350 5.27 -12.54 6.49
C ILE A 350 4.85 -13.77 7.31
N GLU A 351 3.65 -13.74 7.89
CA GLU A 351 3.16 -14.78 8.79
C GLU A 351 1.74 -15.27 8.43
N ASN A 352 1.53 -16.59 8.54
CA ASN A 352 0.23 -17.27 8.43
C ASN A 352 -0.53 -17.08 7.09
N CYS A 353 0.16 -16.74 6.01
CA CYS A 353 -0.42 -16.66 4.66
C CYS A 353 -0.48 -18.03 3.97
N GLU A 354 -1.35 -18.21 2.98
CA GLU A 354 -1.32 -19.37 2.06
C GLU A 354 0.04 -19.46 1.34
N LYS A 355 0.46 -18.32 0.79
CA LYS A 355 1.75 -18.13 0.14
C LYS A 355 2.44 -16.90 0.73
N GLY A 356 3.75 -16.95 0.91
CA GLY A 356 4.51 -15.82 1.45
C GLY A 356 4.77 -14.77 0.38
N ILE A 357 5.65 -15.10 -0.57
CA ILE A 357 5.98 -14.29 -1.74
C ILE A 357 5.68 -15.14 -2.99
N HIS A 358 4.83 -14.64 -3.88
CA HIS A 358 4.44 -15.31 -5.12
C HIS A 358 4.89 -14.48 -6.33
N VAL A 359 5.77 -15.06 -7.14
CA VAL A 359 6.20 -14.50 -8.42
C VAL A 359 5.41 -15.17 -9.52
N PHE A 360 4.59 -14.39 -10.23
CA PHE A 360 3.62 -14.90 -11.21
C PHE A 360 3.64 -14.10 -12.51
N GLY A 361 3.50 -14.79 -13.65
CA GLY A 361 3.31 -14.16 -14.97
C GLY A 361 4.32 -14.61 -16.04
N ASP A 362 4.14 -14.10 -17.26
CA ASP A 362 4.82 -14.58 -18.47
C ASP A 362 5.93 -13.65 -18.99
N TYR A 363 6.11 -12.47 -18.39
CA TYR A 363 7.10 -11.49 -18.84
C TYR A 363 8.43 -11.58 -18.08
N GLN A 364 9.52 -11.21 -18.77
CA GLN A 364 10.88 -11.23 -18.23
C GLN A 364 10.98 -10.39 -16.95
N ALA A 365 11.74 -10.90 -15.98
CA ALA A 365 11.87 -10.32 -14.65
C ALA A 365 13.33 -10.25 -14.21
N ARG A 366 13.65 -9.18 -13.46
CA ARG A 366 14.82 -9.14 -12.57
C ARG A 366 14.32 -8.86 -11.16
N ILE A 367 14.58 -9.78 -10.24
CA ILE A 367 14.03 -9.73 -8.88
C ILE A 367 15.13 -10.03 -7.86
N PHE A 368 15.17 -9.24 -6.79
CA PHE A 368 15.93 -9.50 -5.58
C PHE A 368 14.97 -9.75 -4.41
N ILE A 369 15.03 -10.93 -3.80
CA ILE A 369 14.26 -11.32 -2.62
C ILE A 369 15.24 -11.58 -1.49
N GLU A 370 15.37 -10.64 -0.55
CA GLU A 370 16.51 -10.63 0.37
C GLU A 370 16.11 -10.35 1.83
N ASN A 371 16.72 -11.06 2.78
CA ASN A 371 16.56 -10.78 4.22
C ASN A 371 15.09 -10.79 4.72
N ASN A 372 14.18 -11.52 4.05
CA ASN A 372 12.80 -11.64 4.52
C ASN A 372 12.69 -12.76 5.57
N VAL A 373 11.74 -12.61 6.48
CA VAL A 373 11.36 -13.62 7.46
C VAL A 373 9.97 -14.14 7.11
N LEU A 374 9.88 -15.44 6.84
CA LEU A 374 8.65 -16.13 6.49
C LEU A 374 8.33 -17.14 7.59
N ARG A 375 7.24 -16.93 8.34
CA ARG A 375 6.87 -17.79 9.47
C ARG A 375 5.52 -18.45 9.24
N ASP A 376 5.45 -19.77 9.43
CA ASP A 376 4.22 -20.56 9.37
C ASP A 376 3.39 -20.28 8.10
N ILE A 377 4.05 -20.12 6.95
CA ILE A 377 3.36 -20.05 5.66
C ILE A 377 2.72 -21.40 5.38
N ILE A 378 1.44 -21.42 4.98
CA ILE A 378 0.65 -22.65 4.94
C ILE A 378 1.06 -23.57 3.79
N SER A 379 1.27 -23.01 2.59
CA SER A 379 1.64 -23.79 1.41
C SER A 379 3.01 -23.40 0.88
N LYS A 380 3.21 -22.22 0.29
CA LYS A 380 4.51 -21.90 -0.37
C LYS A 380 5.09 -20.60 0.15
N ALA A 381 6.17 -20.67 0.91
CA ALA A 381 6.79 -19.48 1.49
C ALA A 381 7.36 -18.56 0.40
N ILE A 382 8.20 -19.07 -0.50
CA ILE A 382 8.49 -18.39 -1.77
C ILE A 382 8.05 -19.30 -2.91
N SER A 383 7.17 -18.80 -3.79
CA SER A 383 6.74 -19.49 -4.99
C SER A 383 7.16 -18.74 -6.25
N LEU A 384 7.89 -19.42 -7.13
CA LEU A 384 8.30 -18.93 -8.45
C LEU A 384 7.54 -19.73 -9.52
N GLU A 385 6.39 -19.20 -9.91
CA GLU A 385 5.48 -19.79 -10.89
C GLU A 385 5.36 -18.86 -12.09
N SER A 386 6.47 -18.69 -12.80
CA SER A 386 6.56 -17.81 -13.97
C SER A 386 6.63 -18.61 -15.27
N GLY A 387 5.83 -18.18 -16.24
CA GLY A 387 5.86 -18.69 -17.61
C GLY A 387 6.80 -17.91 -18.53
N ALA A 388 7.66 -17.03 -17.98
CA ALA A 388 8.64 -16.29 -18.76
C ALA A 388 9.81 -17.19 -19.17
N GLN A 389 10.22 -17.13 -20.44
CA GLN A 389 11.31 -17.94 -20.94
C GLN A 389 12.69 -17.52 -20.37
N GLU A 390 12.82 -16.26 -19.97
CA GLU A 390 14.03 -15.70 -19.39
C GLU A 390 13.68 -14.86 -18.15
N TYR A 391 14.37 -15.08 -17.04
CA TYR A 391 14.38 -14.19 -15.89
C TYR A 391 15.65 -14.37 -15.06
N GLU A 392 15.97 -13.36 -14.25
CA GLU A 392 17.02 -13.41 -13.23
C GLU A 392 16.38 -13.18 -11.86
N VAL A 393 16.47 -14.18 -10.98
CA VAL A 393 15.94 -14.08 -9.61
C VAL A 393 17.06 -14.38 -8.62
N ARG A 394 17.24 -13.50 -7.63
CA ARG A 394 18.15 -13.72 -6.51
C ARG A 394 17.37 -13.86 -5.21
N ILE A 395 17.66 -14.90 -4.45
CA ILE A 395 16.99 -15.24 -3.20
C ILE A 395 18.06 -15.38 -2.11
N LEU A 396 18.31 -14.30 -1.36
CA LEU A 396 19.48 -14.21 -0.48
C LEU A 396 19.09 -13.99 0.99
N ASN A 397 19.75 -14.69 1.91
CA ASN A 397 19.64 -14.41 3.34
C ASN A 397 18.20 -14.43 3.91
N ASN A 398 17.27 -15.18 3.30
CA ASN A 398 15.91 -15.29 3.81
C ASN A 398 15.84 -16.37 4.91
N GLN A 399 14.97 -16.16 5.88
CA GLN A 399 14.74 -17.06 7.00
C GLN A 399 13.32 -17.63 6.93
N PHE A 400 13.21 -18.95 7.01
CA PHE A 400 11.96 -19.70 6.98
C PHE A 400 11.78 -20.42 8.32
N PHE A 401 10.71 -20.10 9.04
CA PHE A 401 10.39 -20.70 10.33
C PHE A 401 9.06 -21.44 10.25
N PHE A 402 9.08 -22.72 10.61
CA PHE A 402 7.90 -23.57 10.65
C PHE A 402 7.74 -24.13 12.07
N ASP A 403 6.91 -23.46 12.86
CA ASP A 403 6.71 -23.75 14.28
C ASP A 403 5.50 -24.67 14.52
N LYS A 404 4.58 -24.72 13.54
CA LYS A 404 3.31 -25.45 13.63
C LYS A 404 3.20 -26.59 12.63
N LYS A 405 2.39 -27.59 12.98
CA LYS A 405 1.95 -28.66 12.08
C LYS A 405 1.22 -28.07 10.88
N THR A 406 1.41 -28.66 9.73
CA THR A 406 0.70 -28.27 8.50
C THR A 406 -0.34 -29.31 8.11
N GLU A 407 -1.51 -28.83 7.67
CA GLU A 407 -2.57 -29.68 7.10
C GLU A 407 -2.36 -29.93 5.60
N ALA A 408 -1.61 -29.06 4.93
CA ALA A 408 -1.31 -29.11 3.50
C ALA A 408 0.19 -29.27 3.25
N ASP A 409 0.56 -29.68 2.04
CA ASP A 409 1.96 -29.68 1.63
C ASP A 409 2.54 -28.27 1.67
N ARG A 410 3.66 -28.15 2.39
CA ARG A 410 4.28 -26.87 2.73
C ARG A 410 5.73 -26.83 2.24
N PHE A 411 6.08 -25.74 1.55
CA PHE A 411 7.33 -25.54 0.84
C PHE A 411 7.99 -24.25 1.34
N ALA A 412 9.25 -24.32 1.76
CA ALA A 412 10.04 -23.10 1.96
C ALA A 412 10.27 -22.38 0.62
N PHE A 413 10.59 -23.14 -0.41
CA PHE A 413 10.73 -22.63 -1.77
C PHE A 413 10.16 -23.62 -2.77
N PHE A 414 9.44 -23.10 -3.76
CA PHE A 414 8.95 -23.86 -4.89
C PHE A 414 9.22 -23.10 -6.18
N SER A 415 9.86 -23.75 -7.15
CA SER A 415 9.94 -23.24 -8.52
C SER A 415 9.27 -24.17 -9.52
N TYR A 416 8.68 -23.59 -10.55
CA TYR A 416 8.09 -24.30 -11.66
C TYR A 416 8.24 -23.53 -12.97
N THR A 417 8.52 -24.26 -14.04
CA THR A 417 8.50 -23.75 -15.41
C THR A 417 7.58 -24.60 -16.29
N LYS A 418 6.87 -23.94 -17.21
CA LYS A 418 6.02 -24.62 -18.21
C LYS A 418 6.80 -25.15 -19.41
N PHE A 419 8.07 -24.78 -19.54
CA PHE A 419 8.94 -25.18 -20.65
C PHE A 419 9.56 -26.55 -20.38
N LYS A 420 10.01 -27.23 -21.44
CA LYS A 420 10.73 -28.49 -21.26
C LYS A 420 12.13 -28.22 -20.71
N PRO A 421 12.76 -29.22 -20.05
CA PRO A 421 14.13 -29.09 -19.58
C PRO A 421 15.09 -28.62 -20.70
N GLY A 422 15.86 -27.58 -20.40
CA GLY A 422 16.82 -26.92 -21.28
C GLY A 422 16.23 -25.84 -22.21
N GLU A 423 14.90 -25.65 -22.26
CA GLU A 423 14.26 -24.65 -23.13
C GLU A 423 14.18 -23.26 -22.47
N ALA A 424 14.14 -23.20 -21.13
CA ALA A 424 14.05 -21.97 -20.36
C ALA A 424 15.42 -21.51 -19.85
N LYS A 425 15.68 -20.20 -19.90
CA LYS A 425 16.89 -19.56 -19.34
C LYS A 425 16.53 -18.78 -18.09
N GLN A 426 15.98 -19.50 -17.12
CA GLN A 426 15.50 -18.97 -15.86
C GLN A 426 16.61 -19.05 -14.82
N MET A 427 17.44 -18.02 -14.72
CA MET A 427 18.59 -18.01 -13.81
C MET A 427 18.11 -17.69 -12.40
N VAL A 428 18.01 -18.71 -11.54
CA VAL A 428 17.69 -18.56 -10.12
C VAL A 428 18.96 -18.77 -9.31
N PHE A 429 19.37 -17.75 -8.56
CA PHE A 429 20.48 -17.83 -7.61
C PHE A 429 19.95 -17.71 -6.19
N ALA A 430 20.02 -18.78 -5.42
CA ALA A 430 19.65 -18.80 -4.02
C ALA A 430 20.88 -19.03 -3.15
N ALA A 431 21.16 -18.13 -2.20
CA ALA A 431 22.27 -18.29 -1.29
C ALA A 431 21.99 -17.82 0.14
N ASP A 432 22.69 -18.44 1.10
CA ASP A 432 22.69 -18.04 2.51
C ASP A 432 21.30 -18.04 3.18
N ASN A 433 20.37 -18.85 2.67
CA ASN A 433 19.03 -18.99 3.25
C ASN A 433 19.01 -20.03 4.38
N SER A 434 18.13 -19.86 5.37
CA SER A 434 17.97 -20.78 6.50
C SER A 434 16.53 -21.26 6.65
N ILE A 435 16.34 -22.57 6.78
CA ILE A 435 15.02 -23.20 6.97
C ILE A 435 15.04 -23.97 8.28
N GLU A 436 14.12 -23.63 9.19
CA GLU A 436 14.02 -24.24 10.51
C GLU A 436 12.62 -24.80 10.75
N TYR A 437 12.54 -26.11 11.02
CA TYR A 437 11.32 -26.78 11.42
C TYR A 437 11.38 -27.11 12.90
N ALA A 438 10.56 -26.46 13.73
CA ALA A 438 10.49 -26.78 15.15
C ALA A 438 9.99 -28.22 15.37
N VAL A 439 10.34 -28.85 16.50
CA VAL A 439 9.82 -30.19 16.86
C VAL A 439 8.28 -30.18 16.92
N SER A 440 7.67 -29.05 17.29
CA SER A 440 6.22 -28.86 17.30
C SER A 440 5.55 -28.89 15.91
N ALA A 441 6.32 -28.78 14.83
CA ALA A 441 5.80 -28.90 13.47
C ALA A 441 5.56 -30.35 13.02
N ALA A 442 6.09 -31.34 13.74
CA ALA A 442 5.97 -32.76 13.37
C ALA A 442 4.53 -33.31 13.49
N GLY A 443 4.23 -34.31 12.68
CA GLY A 443 3.02 -35.13 12.78
C GLY A 443 1.75 -34.52 12.19
N GLY A 444 1.85 -33.44 11.40
CA GLY A 444 0.74 -32.97 10.55
C GLY A 444 0.44 -33.93 9.39
N PRO A 445 -0.73 -33.87 8.75
CA PRO A 445 -1.01 -34.68 7.57
C PRO A 445 -0.26 -34.22 6.31
N GLY A 446 -0.01 -32.92 6.15
CA GLY A 446 0.79 -32.39 5.04
C GLY A 446 2.28 -32.77 5.13
N MET A 447 2.96 -32.80 3.99
CA MET A 447 4.41 -32.96 3.93
C MET A 447 5.12 -31.61 4.00
N ASP A 448 6.27 -31.59 4.66
CA ASP A 448 7.16 -30.43 4.75
C ASP A 448 8.32 -30.58 3.77
N PHE A 449 8.55 -29.53 2.98
CA PHE A 449 9.57 -29.45 1.94
C PHE A 449 10.42 -28.19 2.13
N GLY A 450 11.73 -28.34 2.05
CA GLY A 450 12.67 -27.23 1.92
C GLY A 450 12.54 -26.59 0.54
N PHE A 451 13.54 -26.80 -0.32
CA PHE A 451 13.50 -26.30 -1.69
C PHE A 451 13.06 -27.40 -2.66
N VAL A 452 11.94 -27.16 -3.33
CA VAL A 452 11.49 -27.95 -4.49
C VAL A 452 11.79 -27.20 -5.77
N ILE A 453 12.62 -27.80 -6.61
CA ILE A 453 13.23 -27.12 -7.76
C ILE A 453 12.77 -27.80 -9.04
N ARG A 454 12.04 -27.06 -9.88
CA ARG A 454 11.62 -27.52 -11.22
C ARG A 454 11.90 -26.51 -12.32
N THR A 455 12.95 -25.73 -12.12
CA THR A 455 13.47 -24.76 -13.07
C THR A 455 14.93 -25.09 -13.34
N ASP A 456 15.35 -25.01 -14.60
CA ASP A 456 16.72 -25.24 -15.02
C ASP A 456 17.67 -24.17 -14.48
N HIS A 457 18.98 -24.47 -14.50
CA HIS A 457 20.04 -23.49 -14.18
C HIS A 457 19.97 -22.87 -12.77
N MET A 458 19.23 -23.48 -11.84
CA MET A 458 19.18 -23.00 -10.46
C MET A 458 20.49 -23.28 -9.72
N THR A 459 21.03 -22.26 -9.07
CA THR A 459 22.15 -22.39 -8.13
C THR A 459 21.64 -22.27 -6.71
N VAL A 460 21.98 -23.24 -5.86
CA VAL A 460 21.70 -23.23 -4.41
C VAL A 460 23.02 -23.33 -3.67
N ASN A 461 23.40 -22.27 -2.98
CA ASN A 461 24.67 -22.18 -2.26
C ASN A 461 24.46 -21.87 -0.77
N ASN A 462 25.17 -22.58 0.11
CA ASN A 462 25.12 -22.32 1.55
C ASN A 462 23.69 -22.26 2.14
N LEU A 463 22.80 -23.14 1.66
CA LEU A 463 21.49 -23.37 2.27
C LEU A 463 21.67 -24.12 3.59
N PHE A 464 21.07 -23.63 4.66
CA PHE A 464 20.98 -24.33 5.94
C PHE A 464 19.56 -24.86 6.17
N VAL A 465 19.42 -26.16 6.46
CA VAL A 465 18.13 -26.78 6.78
C VAL A 465 18.22 -27.57 8.10
N GLN A 466 17.39 -27.20 9.06
CA GLN A 466 17.21 -27.90 10.33
C GLN A 466 15.82 -28.56 10.36
N GLY A 467 15.77 -29.86 10.04
CA GLY A 467 14.54 -30.66 9.98
C GLY A 467 14.17 -31.39 11.26
N ASN A 468 15.09 -31.52 12.23
CA ASN A 468 14.84 -32.13 13.55
C ASN A 468 14.30 -33.58 13.52
N ASN A 469 14.54 -34.33 12.44
CA ASN A 469 13.95 -35.66 12.23
C ASN A 469 12.42 -35.65 12.24
N ASN A 470 11.82 -34.50 11.98
CA ASN A 470 10.39 -34.37 11.86
C ASN A 470 9.87 -35.26 10.75
N ARG A 471 8.68 -35.82 11.00
CA ARG A 471 7.94 -36.64 10.05
C ARG A 471 6.49 -36.21 10.05
N ASN A 472 5.83 -36.34 8.91
CA ASN A 472 4.38 -36.19 8.85
C ASN A 472 3.68 -37.41 9.50
N SER A 473 2.35 -37.38 9.58
CA SER A 473 1.54 -38.47 10.16
C SER A 473 1.63 -39.79 9.38
N ALA A 474 2.00 -39.75 8.09
CA ALA A 474 2.28 -40.92 7.27
C ALA A 474 3.74 -41.43 7.42
N ASN A 475 4.49 -40.91 8.39
CA ASN A 475 5.87 -41.25 8.68
C ASN A 475 6.88 -40.87 7.57
N HIS A 476 6.50 -39.97 6.66
CA HIS A 476 7.39 -39.41 5.65
C HIS A 476 8.26 -38.31 6.27
N PRO A 477 9.58 -38.31 6.01
CA PRO A 477 10.50 -37.29 6.51
C PRO A 477 10.38 -35.99 5.70
N ILE A 478 10.96 -34.92 6.24
CA ILE A 478 11.14 -33.65 5.51
C ILE A 478 12.09 -33.86 4.32
N LEU A 479 11.71 -33.32 3.16
CA LEU A 479 12.59 -33.26 1.98
C LEU A 479 13.22 -31.88 1.87
N ALA A 480 14.49 -31.74 2.24
CA ALA A 480 15.24 -30.49 2.26
C ALA A 480 15.52 -29.94 0.84
N LEU A 481 15.87 -30.82 -0.09
CA LEU A 481 16.09 -30.52 -1.51
C LEU A 481 15.43 -31.64 -2.32
N SER A 482 14.55 -31.31 -3.26
CA SER A 482 13.90 -32.29 -4.14
C SER A 482 13.46 -31.67 -5.48
N ASP A 483 13.30 -32.50 -6.50
CA ASP A 483 12.63 -32.16 -7.77
C ASP A 483 11.18 -32.66 -7.84
N LEU A 484 10.78 -33.53 -6.90
CA LEU A 484 9.50 -34.24 -6.88
C LEU A 484 9.17 -34.96 -8.20
N GLY A 485 10.14 -35.68 -8.77
CA GLY A 485 10.01 -36.36 -10.05
C GLY A 485 10.12 -35.45 -11.28
N GLY A 486 10.57 -34.20 -11.08
CA GLY A 486 10.94 -33.29 -12.13
C GLY A 486 12.24 -33.71 -12.83
N LYS A 487 12.64 -32.92 -13.85
CA LYS A 487 13.91 -33.13 -14.57
C LYS A 487 14.64 -31.81 -14.85
N PRO A 488 14.87 -30.96 -13.84
CA PRO A 488 15.58 -29.69 -14.06
C PRO A 488 17.03 -29.97 -14.52
N ASP A 489 17.48 -29.20 -15.51
CA ASP A 489 18.81 -29.32 -16.12
C ASP A 489 19.82 -28.32 -15.52
N ARG A 490 21.08 -28.75 -15.38
CA ARG A 490 22.24 -27.89 -15.04
C ARG A 490 22.07 -27.08 -13.76
N CYS A 491 21.45 -27.68 -12.74
CA CYS A 491 21.43 -27.09 -11.41
C CYS A 491 22.82 -27.23 -10.74
N ASN A 492 23.12 -26.35 -9.79
CA ASN A 492 24.38 -26.36 -9.03
C ASN A 492 24.13 -26.20 -7.53
N PHE A 493 24.49 -27.21 -6.74
CA PHE A 493 24.32 -27.24 -5.30
C PHE A 493 25.68 -27.26 -4.60
N THR A 494 25.99 -26.22 -3.83
CA THR A 494 27.30 -26.06 -3.19
C THR A 494 27.19 -25.69 -1.71
N SER A 495 28.01 -26.31 -0.84
CA SER A 495 28.14 -25.91 0.58
C SER A 495 26.84 -25.95 1.41
N ASN A 496 25.87 -26.78 1.01
CA ASN A 496 24.58 -26.87 1.70
C ASN A 496 24.67 -27.79 2.94
N LYS A 497 24.00 -27.42 4.03
CA LYS A 497 24.00 -28.15 5.31
C LYS A 497 22.58 -28.57 5.68
N VAL A 498 22.36 -29.88 5.82
CA VAL A 498 21.04 -30.47 6.11
C VAL A 498 21.14 -31.36 7.34
N TYR A 499 20.29 -31.10 8.35
CA TYR A 499 20.25 -31.82 9.62
C TYR A 499 18.85 -32.40 9.86
N GLY A 500 18.73 -33.72 10.03
CA GLY A 500 17.46 -34.39 10.33
C GLY A 500 16.39 -34.24 9.23
N ALA A 501 16.82 -34.20 7.95
CA ALA A 501 15.98 -34.15 6.75
C ALA A 501 16.69 -34.87 5.57
N ILE A 502 15.96 -35.14 4.49
CA ILE A 502 16.46 -35.89 3.32
C ILE A 502 16.74 -34.97 2.13
N VAL A 503 17.76 -35.30 1.35
CA VAL A 503 18.05 -34.69 0.04
C VAL A 503 17.77 -35.73 -1.05
N GLU A 504 16.90 -35.39 -1.98
CA GLU A 504 16.54 -36.20 -3.15
C GLU A 504 16.98 -35.48 -4.43
N THR A 505 17.99 -36.02 -5.12
CA THR A 505 18.55 -35.38 -6.32
C THR A 505 18.54 -36.26 -7.57
N ALA A 506 17.89 -37.42 -7.51
CA ALA A 506 17.91 -38.41 -8.60
C ALA A 506 17.20 -37.93 -9.88
N GLY A 507 16.28 -36.96 -9.80
CA GLY A 507 15.59 -36.41 -10.97
C GLY A 507 16.37 -35.34 -11.74
N PHE A 508 17.37 -34.71 -11.13
CA PHE A 508 18.13 -33.61 -11.74
C PHE A 508 19.04 -34.12 -12.86
N THR A 509 19.07 -33.43 -14.00
CA THR A 509 19.99 -33.73 -15.11
C THR A 509 21.19 -32.79 -15.10
N ASN A 510 22.38 -33.32 -15.33
CA ASN A 510 23.63 -32.54 -15.30
C ASN A 510 23.83 -31.72 -14.00
N LEU A 511 23.38 -32.26 -12.86
CA LEU A 511 23.56 -31.64 -11.56
C LEU A 511 25.05 -31.58 -11.19
N VAL A 512 25.49 -30.40 -10.78
CA VAL A 512 26.77 -30.23 -10.07
C VAL A 512 26.46 -30.18 -8.58
N GLN A 513 27.06 -31.06 -7.78
CA GLN A 513 26.85 -31.13 -6.34
C GLN A 513 28.19 -31.25 -5.61
N ASN A 514 28.54 -30.23 -4.82
CA ASN A 514 29.76 -30.20 -4.02
C ASN A 514 29.44 -29.82 -2.56
N ASP A 515 30.15 -30.42 -1.60
CA ASP A 515 30.11 -30.03 -0.18
C ASP A 515 28.70 -29.99 0.44
N VAL A 516 27.84 -30.96 0.10
CA VAL A 516 26.54 -31.13 0.76
C VAL A 516 26.71 -32.04 1.98
N VAL A 517 26.56 -31.47 3.18
CA VAL A 517 26.68 -32.20 4.45
C VAL A 517 25.29 -32.61 4.92
N ILE A 518 25.07 -33.91 5.04
CA ILE A 518 23.81 -34.49 5.56
C ILE A 518 24.11 -35.16 6.89
N THR A 519 23.47 -34.67 7.96
CA THR A 519 23.56 -35.26 9.30
C THR A 519 22.20 -35.87 9.67
N PRO A 520 22.16 -37.15 10.10
CA PRO A 520 20.94 -37.79 10.59
C PRO A 520 20.28 -37.06 11.74
#